data_AF-A0A2D5ZBI9-F1
#
_entry.id   AF-A0A2D5ZBI9-F1
#
_cell.length_a   1.000
_cell.length_b   1.000
_cell.length_c   1.000
_cell.angle_alpha   90.00
_cell.angle_beta   90.00
_cell.angle_gamma   90.00
#
_symmetry.space_group_name_H-M   'P 1'
#
loop_
_entity.id
_entity.type
_entity.pdbx_description
1 polymer ?
#
loop_
_entity_poly.entity_id
_entity_poly.type
_entity_poly.pdbx_seq_one_letter_code
_entity_poly.pdbx_strand_id
1 'polypeptide(L)'
;MRYPISRFAGTAALGACLALGMIVSTWIGARTVLRIKVRDTTIRVKGFAERRIDADIAVWSGDLTTRDADLATAMAQMEAHRARLLDYLATMGFEHASVGVAAVGIDKLYRTGETRMRTNEIEQYVLKQHFEVKAGDVRRIAATATQSSGLLKEGIELASQTPRYLFTRLNDLKLDLLEEATRNARARAERLIAGSGSRIGMLRKASQGVFQITPAHSTRVSDYGENDTTRIEKSVRAVVTIEYEVE
;
A
#
# COMPACT_ATOMS: atom_id res chain seq x y z
N MET A 1 67.14 -17.37 -65.39
CA MET A 1 66.32 -16.71 -64.35
C MET A 1 65.06 -17.55 -64.15
N ARG A 2 65.11 -18.56 -63.26
CA ARG A 2 63.98 -19.47 -62.96
C ARG A 2 63.43 -19.06 -61.59
N TYR A 3 62.26 -18.43 -61.55
CA TYR A 3 61.60 -18.12 -60.28
C TYR A 3 61.15 -19.44 -59.63
N PRO A 4 61.36 -19.63 -58.31
CA PRO A 4 61.06 -20.90 -57.66
C PRO A 4 59.54 -21.04 -57.49
N ILE A 5 58.96 -21.99 -58.21
CA ILE A 5 57.54 -22.39 -58.16
C ILE A 5 57.09 -22.72 -56.73
N SER A 6 58.03 -23.10 -55.85
CA SER A 6 57.77 -23.40 -54.43
C SER A 6 57.33 -22.19 -53.59
N ARG A 7 57.72 -20.95 -53.93
CA ARG A 7 57.29 -19.75 -53.19
C ARG A 7 55.83 -19.37 -53.47
N PHE A 8 55.35 -19.65 -54.68
CA PHE A 8 53.96 -19.36 -55.09
C PHE A 8 52.96 -20.36 -54.49
N ALA A 9 53.36 -21.63 -54.37
CA ALA A 9 52.54 -22.65 -53.71
C ALA A 9 52.35 -22.35 -52.20
N GLY A 10 53.39 -21.85 -51.53
CA GLY A 10 53.33 -21.47 -50.11
C GLY A 10 52.42 -20.28 -49.82
N THR A 11 52.46 -19.23 -50.66
CA THR A 11 51.57 -18.07 -50.52
C THR A 11 50.13 -18.39 -50.86
N ALA A 12 49.89 -19.25 -51.85
CA ALA A 12 48.55 -19.75 -52.18
C ALA A 12 47.95 -20.60 -51.05
N ALA A 13 48.74 -21.47 -50.42
CA ALA A 13 48.31 -22.27 -49.28
C ALA A 13 47.96 -21.40 -48.05
N LEU A 14 48.76 -20.37 -47.77
CA LEU A 14 48.48 -19.38 -46.72
C LEU A 14 47.19 -18.60 -47.00
N GLY A 15 47.01 -18.13 -48.24
CA GLY A 15 45.78 -17.44 -48.67
C GLY A 15 44.54 -18.31 -48.53
N ALA A 16 44.62 -19.59 -48.91
CA ALA A 16 43.54 -20.54 -48.75
C ALA A 16 43.20 -20.80 -47.27
N CYS A 17 44.20 -20.95 -46.40
CA CYS A 17 43.98 -21.13 -44.96
C CYS A 17 43.32 -19.90 -44.32
N LEU A 18 43.74 -18.69 -44.69
CA LEU A 18 43.12 -17.45 -44.20
C LEU A 18 41.68 -17.30 -44.70
N ALA A 19 41.41 -17.61 -45.96
CA ALA A 19 40.05 -17.57 -46.51
C ALA A 19 39.14 -18.59 -45.81
N LEU A 20 39.61 -19.82 -45.59
CA LEU A 20 38.88 -20.85 -44.85
C LEU A 20 38.63 -20.42 -43.39
N GLY A 21 39.64 -19.84 -42.73
CA GLY A 21 39.51 -19.29 -41.39
C GLY A 21 38.44 -18.19 -41.29
N MET A 22 38.39 -17.27 -42.26
CA MET A 22 37.38 -16.21 -42.32
C MET A 22 35.97 -16.74 -42.59
N ILE A 23 35.84 -17.74 -43.46
CA ILE A 23 34.54 -18.37 -43.74
C ILE A 23 34.02 -19.09 -42.50
N VAL A 24 34.86 -19.87 -41.84
CA VAL A 24 34.48 -20.61 -40.61
C VAL A 24 34.14 -19.64 -39.48
N SER A 25 34.94 -18.58 -39.27
CA SER A 25 34.66 -17.59 -38.23
C SER A 25 33.36 -16.82 -38.49
N THR A 26 33.12 -16.41 -39.74
CA THR A 26 31.87 -15.73 -40.14
C THR A 26 30.67 -16.65 -39.99
N TRP A 27 30.81 -17.93 -40.33
CA TRP A 27 29.74 -18.92 -40.19
C TRP A 27 29.38 -19.18 -38.71
N ILE A 28 30.39 -19.34 -37.84
CA ILE A 28 30.18 -19.47 -36.39
C ILE A 28 29.55 -18.21 -35.81
N GLY A 29 30.05 -17.03 -36.21
CA GLY A 29 29.53 -15.73 -35.79
C GLY A 29 28.07 -15.53 -36.19
N ALA A 30 27.74 -15.76 -37.46
CA ALA A 30 26.38 -15.64 -37.98
C ALA A 30 25.42 -16.60 -37.28
N ARG A 31 25.84 -17.86 -37.05
CA ARG A 31 25.01 -18.85 -36.35
C ARG A 31 24.78 -18.50 -34.88
N THR A 32 25.77 -17.87 -34.24
CA THR A 32 25.65 -17.38 -32.86
C THR A 32 24.67 -16.20 -32.79
N VAL A 33 24.78 -15.23 -33.70
CA VAL A 33 23.88 -14.06 -33.75
C VAL A 33 22.44 -14.45 -34.06
N LEU A 34 22.21 -15.35 -35.03
CA LEU A 34 20.88 -15.86 -35.33
C LEU A 34 20.28 -16.61 -34.13
N ARG A 35 21.08 -17.42 -33.43
CA ARG A 35 20.61 -18.15 -32.23
C ARG A 35 20.26 -17.21 -31.08
N ILE A 36 20.96 -16.07 -30.95
CA ILE A 36 20.61 -15.03 -29.97
C ILE A 36 19.29 -14.34 -30.36
N LYS A 37 19.13 -13.97 -31.64
CA LYS A 37 17.96 -13.22 -32.12
C LYS A 37 16.64 -14.03 -32.10
N VAL A 38 16.71 -15.35 -32.28
CA VAL A 38 15.51 -16.22 -32.15
C VAL A 38 15.06 -16.34 -30.68
N ARG A 39 15.98 -16.20 -29.70
CA ARG A 39 15.65 -16.19 -28.27
C ARG A 39 15.07 -14.86 -27.76
N ASP A 40 14.93 -13.85 -28.62
CA ASP A 40 14.24 -12.59 -28.29
C ASP A 40 12.70 -12.70 -28.40
N THR A 41 12.17 -13.81 -28.91
CA THR A 41 10.73 -14.05 -28.92
C THR A 41 10.24 -14.25 -27.49
N THR A 42 9.63 -13.20 -26.93
CA THR A 42 9.13 -13.19 -25.56
C THR A 42 7.68 -12.74 -25.51
N ILE A 43 6.97 -13.20 -24.49
CA ILE A 43 5.65 -12.69 -24.14
C ILE A 43 5.69 -12.10 -22.75
N ARG A 44 5.27 -10.84 -22.64
CA ARG A 44 5.13 -10.14 -21.37
C ARG A 44 3.67 -10.09 -20.96
N VAL A 45 3.37 -10.62 -19.78
CA VAL A 45 2.02 -10.69 -19.22
C VAL A 45 1.97 -10.11 -17.83
N LYS A 46 0.80 -9.55 -17.48
CA LYS A 46 0.47 -9.17 -16.11
C LYS A 46 -0.45 -10.22 -15.51
N GLY A 47 -0.11 -10.70 -14.32
CA GLY A 47 -0.99 -11.51 -13.48
C GLY A 47 -1.38 -10.74 -12.23
N PHE A 48 -2.55 -11.02 -11.69
CA PHE A 48 -2.95 -10.49 -10.40
C PHE A 48 -3.67 -11.54 -9.58
N ALA A 49 -3.63 -11.34 -8.26
CA ALA A 49 -4.44 -12.04 -7.29
C ALA A 49 -5.09 -11.02 -6.37
N GLU A 50 -6.31 -11.33 -5.92
CA GLU A 50 -7.05 -10.49 -5.00
C GLU A 50 -7.68 -11.35 -3.92
N ARG A 51 -7.57 -10.90 -2.66
CA ARG A 51 -8.22 -11.53 -1.51
C ARG A 51 -9.04 -10.50 -0.77
N ARG A 52 -10.29 -10.84 -0.48
CA ARG A 52 -11.16 -10.04 0.40
C ARG A 52 -10.78 -10.31 1.85
N ILE A 53 -10.72 -9.25 2.62
CA ILE A 53 -10.32 -9.25 4.02
C ILE A 53 -11.14 -8.22 4.79
N ASP A 54 -11.22 -8.42 6.10
CA ASP A 54 -11.66 -7.39 7.02
C ASP A 54 -10.44 -6.74 7.68
N ALA A 55 -10.57 -5.45 7.99
CA ALA A 55 -9.67 -4.75 8.89
C ALA A 55 -9.53 -5.53 10.21
N ASP A 56 -8.31 -5.60 10.72
CA ASP A 56 -8.00 -6.31 11.96
C ASP A 56 -7.84 -5.36 13.16
N ILE A 57 -7.71 -4.06 12.90
CA ILE A 57 -7.61 -3.02 13.92
C ILE A 57 -8.48 -1.85 13.53
N ALA A 58 -9.23 -1.32 14.49
CA ALA A 58 -9.90 -0.03 14.38
C ALA A 58 -9.31 0.94 15.40
N VAL A 59 -9.18 2.19 14.97
CA VAL A 59 -8.73 3.31 15.79
C VAL A 59 -9.81 4.38 15.73
N TRP A 60 -10.37 4.73 16.87
CA TRP A 60 -11.32 5.83 17.00
C TRP A 60 -10.74 6.89 17.92
N SER A 61 -10.87 8.14 17.52
CA SER A 61 -10.30 9.27 18.23
C SER A 61 -11.26 10.45 18.20
N GLY A 62 -11.05 11.37 19.12
CA GLY A 62 -11.85 12.57 19.19
C GLY A 62 -11.32 13.53 20.24
N ASP A 63 -12.03 14.65 20.37
CA ASP A 63 -11.66 15.70 21.30
C ASP A 63 -12.83 16.01 22.24
N LEU A 64 -12.55 16.02 23.54
CA LEU A 64 -13.43 16.60 24.55
C LEU A 64 -13.10 18.09 24.68
N THR A 65 -14.14 18.92 24.77
CA THR A 65 -13.99 20.36 24.98
C THR A 65 -14.82 20.83 26.18
N THR A 66 -14.24 21.67 27.02
CA THR A 66 -14.97 22.41 28.07
C THR A 66 -14.62 23.89 28.01
N ARG A 67 -15.55 24.75 28.45
CA ARG A 67 -15.38 26.20 28.41
C ARG A 67 -15.96 26.82 29.67
N ASP A 68 -15.16 27.62 30.36
CA ASP A 68 -15.61 28.38 31.52
C ASP A 68 -14.78 29.67 31.68
N ALA A 69 -15.33 30.67 32.35
CA ALA A 69 -14.59 31.89 32.70
C ALA A 69 -13.52 31.64 33.76
N ASP A 70 -13.72 30.63 34.62
CA ASP A 70 -12.77 30.19 35.63
C ASP A 70 -12.06 28.89 35.20
N LEU A 71 -10.72 28.90 35.26
CA LEU A 71 -9.90 27.76 34.84
C LEU A 71 -10.13 26.54 35.73
N ALA A 72 -10.30 26.73 37.04
CA ALA A 72 -10.51 25.60 37.97
C ALA A 72 -11.84 24.91 37.69
N THR A 73 -12.89 25.68 37.40
CA THR A 73 -14.21 25.18 37.01
C THR A 73 -14.15 24.44 35.67
N ALA A 74 -13.48 25.00 34.66
CA ALA A 74 -13.29 24.33 33.37
C ALA A 74 -12.54 22.99 33.50
N MET A 75 -11.51 22.94 34.36
CA MET A 75 -10.75 21.72 34.66
C MET A 75 -11.61 20.66 35.35
N ALA A 76 -12.42 21.04 36.34
CA ALA A 76 -13.33 20.12 37.03
C ALA A 76 -14.39 19.54 36.06
N GLN A 77 -14.94 20.38 35.17
CA GLN A 77 -15.83 19.92 34.10
C GLN A 77 -15.12 18.93 33.16
N MET A 78 -13.86 19.21 32.78
CA MET A 78 -13.08 18.32 31.91
C MET A 78 -12.86 16.96 32.57
N GLU A 79 -12.54 16.91 33.86
CA GLU A 79 -12.39 15.66 34.61
C GLU A 79 -13.69 14.85 34.66
N ALA A 80 -14.83 15.52 34.89
CA ALA A 80 -16.14 14.88 34.87
C ALA A 80 -16.51 14.33 33.47
N HIS A 81 -16.28 15.12 32.42
CA HIS A 81 -16.52 14.70 31.03
C HIS A 81 -15.63 13.50 30.65
N ARG A 82 -14.36 13.52 31.06
CA ARG A 82 -13.42 12.42 30.86
C ARG A 82 -13.88 11.16 31.58
N ALA A 83 -14.26 11.26 32.86
CA ALA A 83 -14.77 10.11 33.61
C ALA A 83 -16.01 9.52 32.92
N ARG A 84 -16.95 10.37 32.49
CA ARG A 84 -18.16 9.91 31.80
C ARG A 84 -17.88 9.27 30.44
N LEU A 85 -16.93 9.80 29.66
CA LEU A 85 -16.48 9.19 28.41
C LEU A 85 -15.90 7.79 28.67
N LEU A 86 -15.07 7.65 29.70
CA LEU A 86 -14.48 6.37 30.05
C LEU A 86 -15.53 5.36 30.52
N ASP A 87 -16.51 5.77 31.31
CA ASP A 87 -17.63 4.92 31.71
C ASP A 87 -18.47 4.48 30.50
N TYR A 88 -18.75 5.40 29.57
CA TYR A 88 -19.42 5.06 28.32
C TYR A 88 -18.63 4.06 27.47
N LEU A 89 -17.30 4.20 27.41
CA LEU A 89 -16.44 3.22 26.74
C LEU A 89 -16.46 1.86 27.46
N ALA A 90 -16.52 1.86 28.79
CA ALA A 90 -16.65 0.65 29.59
C ALA A 90 -17.98 -0.07 29.38
N THR A 91 -19.12 0.65 29.26
CA THR A 91 -20.41 0.02 28.94
C THR A 91 -20.44 -0.60 27.54
N MET A 92 -19.62 -0.07 26.63
CA MET A 92 -19.41 -0.65 25.30
C MET A 92 -18.37 -1.78 25.29
N GLY A 93 -17.78 -2.10 26.45
CA GLY A 93 -16.86 -3.22 26.63
C GLY A 93 -15.40 -2.89 26.30
N PHE A 94 -14.99 -1.63 26.38
CA PHE A 94 -13.58 -1.21 26.31
C PHE A 94 -13.04 -0.98 27.72
N GLU A 95 -11.88 -1.56 28.04
CA GLU A 95 -11.22 -1.32 29.32
C GLU A 95 -10.63 0.10 29.36
N HIS A 96 -10.64 0.74 30.52
CA HIS A 96 -10.07 2.07 30.71
C HIS A 96 -8.61 2.16 30.25
N ALA A 97 -7.82 1.10 30.47
CA ALA A 97 -6.41 1.03 30.08
C ALA A 97 -6.19 0.99 28.55
N SER A 98 -7.22 0.64 27.77
CA SER A 98 -7.17 0.62 26.31
C SER A 98 -7.43 2.00 25.67
N VAL A 99 -7.79 2.99 26.49
CA VAL A 99 -8.08 4.36 26.07
C VAL A 99 -6.86 5.23 26.32
N GLY A 100 -6.20 5.67 25.26
CA GLY A 100 -5.17 6.69 25.33
C GLY A 100 -5.82 8.05 25.52
N VAL A 101 -5.43 8.77 26.56
CA VAL A 101 -5.90 10.14 26.81
C VAL A 101 -4.69 11.08 26.87
N ALA A 102 -4.72 12.13 26.06
CA ALA A 102 -3.64 13.12 26.01
C ALA A 102 -3.71 14.11 27.19
N ALA A 103 -2.65 14.89 27.37
CA ALA A 103 -2.66 16.04 28.27
C ALA A 103 -3.73 17.06 27.84
N VAL A 104 -4.29 17.78 28.80
CA VAL A 104 -5.26 18.85 28.54
C VAL A 104 -4.53 20.05 27.95
N GLY A 105 -4.96 20.48 26.76
CA GLY A 105 -4.59 21.76 26.17
C GLY A 105 -5.48 22.87 26.71
N ILE A 106 -4.90 24.03 26.97
CA ILE A 106 -5.62 25.19 27.51
C ILE A 106 -5.41 26.36 26.55
N ASP A 107 -6.51 26.85 26.01
CA ASP A 107 -6.57 28.06 25.20
C ASP A 107 -7.34 29.16 25.94
N LYS A 108 -6.96 30.41 25.71
CA LYS A 108 -7.64 31.59 26.29
C LYS A 108 -8.39 32.32 25.17
N LEU A 109 -9.70 32.44 25.34
CA LEU A 109 -10.53 33.28 24.50
C LEU A 109 -10.62 34.66 25.12
N TYR A 110 -10.20 35.67 24.36
CA TYR A 110 -10.21 37.07 24.80
C TYR A 110 -11.44 37.78 24.26
N ARG A 111 -12.01 38.66 25.07
CA ARG A 111 -13.17 39.47 24.68
C ARG A 111 -12.82 40.34 23.47
N THR A 112 -13.72 40.37 22.50
CA THR A 112 -13.62 41.28 21.35
C THR A 112 -14.39 42.57 21.67
N GLY A 113 -13.73 43.72 21.64
CA GLY A 113 -14.39 45.01 21.87
C GLY A 113 -15.27 45.45 20.68
N GLU A 114 -16.08 46.50 20.88
CA GLU A 114 -17.03 47.02 19.87
C GLU A 114 -16.38 47.42 18.53
N THR A 115 -15.08 47.75 18.53
CA THR A 115 -14.29 48.11 17.33
C THR A 115 -13.64 46.91 16.63
N ARG A 116 -14.00 45.66 16.98
CA ARG A 116 -13.35 44.41 16.54
C ARG A 116 -11.86 44.28 16.95
N MET A 117 -11.36 45.14 17.83
CA MET A 117 -10.03 44.99 18.41
C MET A 117 -10.08 43.98 19.58
N ARG A 118 -9.12 43.06 19.61
CA ARG A 118 -9.00 42.04 20.66
C ARG A 118 -8.53 42.72 21.95
N THR A 119 -9.31 42.61 23.02
CA THR A 119 -8.92 43.16 24.33
C THR A 119 -7.97 42.21 25.06
N ASN A 120 -7.33 42.67 26.13
CA ASN A 120 -6.52 41.81 27.01
C ASN A 120 -7.35 41.10 28.09
N GLU A 121 -8.67 41.26 28.09
CA GLU A 121 -9.57 40.61 29.05
C GLU A 121 -9.87 39.18 28.60
N ILE A 122 -9.55 38.21 29.46
CA ILE A 122 -9.91 36.80 29.24
C ILE A 122 -11.42 36.68 29.47
N GLU A 123 -12.12 36.24 28.44
CA GLU A 123 -13.55 35.98 28.50
C GLU A 123 -13.82 34.54 28.94
N GLN A 124 -13.08 33.58 28.37
CA GLN A 124 -13.23 32.15 28.66
C GLN A 124 -11.90 31.40 28.51
N TYR A 125 -11.70 30.38 29.33
CA TYR A 125 -10.73 29.32 29.13
C TYR A 125 -11.40 28.20 28.35
N VAL A 126 -10.78 27.78 27.24
CA VAL A 126 -11.22 26.65 26.41
C VAL A 126 -10.23 25.52 26.63
N LEU A 127 -10.70 24.44 27.22
CA LEU A 127 -9.90 23.26 27.48
C LEU A 127 -10.22 22.21 26.43
N LYS A 128 -9.18 21.59 25.88
CA LYS A 128 -9.32 20.55 24.87
C LYS A 128 -8.50 19.34 25.27
N GLN A 129 -9.11 18.17 25.27
CA GLN A 129 -8.43 16.91 25.58
C GLN A 129 -8.69 15.88 24.48
N HIS A 130 -7.61 15.41 23.88
CA HIS A 130 -7.66 14.37 22.86
C HIS A 130 -7.74 12.97 23.51
N PHE A 131 -8.52 12.08 22.92
CA PHE A 131 -8.51 10.66 23.26
C PHE A 131 -8.40 9.79 22.00
N GLU A 132 -7.84 8.60 22.18
CA GLU A 132 -7.75 7.56 21.15
C GLU A 132 -8.06 6.19 21.77
N VAL A 133 -8.88 5.41 21.10
CA VAL A 133 -9.19 4.02 21.44
C VAL A 133 -8.80 3.14 20.27
N LYS A 134 -8.02 2.10 20.56
CA LYS A 134 -7.57 1.11 19.57
C LYS A 134 -8.02 -0.28 19.99
N ALA A 135 -8.70 -0.99 19.11
CA ALA A 135 -9.16 -2.35 19.38
C ALA A 135 -9.16 -3.23 18.12
N GLY A 136 -9.06 -4.54 18.34
CA GLY A 136 -9.19 -5.55 17.28
C GLY A 136 -10.64 -5.81 16.87
N ASP A 137 -11.61 -5.50 17.75
CA ASP A 137 -13.04 -5.57 17.41
C ASP A 137 -13.46 -4.33 16.63
N VAL A 138 -13.22 -4.38 15.31
CA VAL A 138 -13.46 -3.27 14.39
C VAL A 138 -14.91 -2.84 14.32
N ARG A 139 -15.85 -3.79 14.45
CA ARG A 139 -17.28 -3.52 14.35
C ARG A 139 -17.79 -2.84 15.62
N ARG A 140 -17.26 -3.23 16.78
CA ARG A 140 -17.58 -2.57 18.06
C ARG A 140 -17.15 -1.11 18.05
N ILE A 141 -15.92 -0.82 17.61
CA ILE A 141 -15.45 0.57 17.46
C ILE A 141 -16.37 1.38 16.54
N ALA A 142 -16.75 0.82 15.39
CA ALA A 142 -17.66 1.48 14.46
C ALA A 142 -19.02 1.82 15.09
N ALA A 143 -19.60 0.87 15.84
CA ALA A 143 -20.86 1.07 16.55
C ALA A 143 -20.73 2.13 17.65
N THR A 144 -19.67 2.05 18.47
CA THR A 144 -19.40 3.00 19.55
C THR A 144 -19.21 4.43 19.05
N ALA A 145 -18.47 4.62 17.96
CA ALA A 145 -18.27 5.93 17.35
C ALA A 145 -19.58 6.52 16.79
N THR A 146 -20.48 5.69 16.27
CA THR A 146 -21.80 6.13 15.79
C THR A 146 -22.73 6.49 16.94
N GLN A 147 -22.67 5.73 18.03
CA GLN A 147 -23.51 5.95 19.22
C GLN A 147 -22.99 7.10 20.11
N SER A 148 -21.74 7.54 19.93
CA SER A 148 -21.11 8.57 20.77
C SER A 148 -21.82 9.92 20.69
N SER A 149 -22.62 10.17 19.64
CA SER A 149 -23.51 11.34 19.57
C SER A 149 -24.51 11.42 20.72
N GLY A 150 -24.75 10.31 21.45
CA GLY A 150 -25.52 10.31 22.69
C GLY A 150 -24.89 11.16 23.79
N LEU A 151 -23.56 11.21 23.87
CA LEU A 151 -22.84 12.01 24.89
C LEU A 151 -23.05 13.51 24.70
N LEU A 152 -23.27 13.97 23.47
CA LEU A 152 -23.64 15.36 23.18
C LEU A 152 -24.96 15.75 23.85
N LYS A 153 -25.90 14.79 24.01
CA LYS A 153 -27.18 15.04 24.71
C LYS A 153 -27.01 15.16 26.22
N GLU A 154 -25.93 14.62 26.77
CA GLU A 154 -25.57 14.73 28.19
C GLU A 154 -24.79 16.04 28.48
N GLY A 155 -24.63 16.93 27.49
CA GLY A 155 -23.87 18.18 27.62
C GLY A 155 -22.37 18.03 27.43
N ILE A 156 -21.89 16.84 27.07
CA ILE A 156 -20.48 16.58 26.83
C ILE A 156 -20.16 16.95 25.39
N GLU A 157 -19.42 18.05 25.21
CA GLU A 157 -18.94 18.46 23.90
C GLU A 157 -17.82 17.54 23.41
N LEU A 158 -18.24 16.51 22.68
CA LEU A 158 -17.39 15.50 22.07
C LEU A 158 -17.34 15.70 20.55
N ALA A 159 -16.17 16.11 20.05
CA ALA A 159 -15.87 16.12 18.63
C ALA A 159 -15.32 14.75 18.21
N SER A 160 -16.22 13.84 17.86
CA SER A 160 -15.89 12.49 17.38
C SER A 160 -15.33 12.52 15.94
N GLN A 161 -14.21 11.84 15.70
CA GLN A 161 -13.65 11.65 14.36
C GLN A 161 -14.13 10.33 13.75
N THR A 162 -14.12 10.23 12.43
CA THR A 162 -14.40 8.97 11.72
C THR A 162 -13.35 7.92 12.10
N PRO A 163 -13.74 6.71 12.55
CA PRO A 163 -12.78 5.66 12.85
C PRO A 163 -11.92 5.28 11.64
N ARG A 164 -10.65 4.97 11.89
CA ARG A 164 -9.72 4.41 10.92
C ARG A 164 -9.66 2.90 11.07
N TYR A 165 -9.77 2.19 9.96
CA TYR A 165 -9.75 0.73 9.89
C TYR A 165 -8.47 0.28 9.18
N LEU A 166 -7.60 -0.39 9.91
CA LEU A 166 -6.29 -0.81 9.46
C LEU A 166 -6.27 -2.31 9.23
N PHE A 167 -5.43 -2.74 8.29
CA PHE A 167 -5.09 -4.14 8.12
C PHE A 167 -3.59 -4.31 8.33
N THR A 168 -3.20 -4.95 9.41
CA THR A 168 -1.79 -5.11 9.82
C THR A 168 -1.19 -6.45 9.40
N ARG A 169 -2.03 -7.46 9.16
CA ARG A 169 -1.64 -8.82 8.77
C ARG A 169 -1.37 -9.01 7.27
N LEU A 170 -0.87 -7.98 6.58
CA LEU A 170 -0.53 -8.11 5.16
C LEU A 170 0.52 -9.18 4.91
N ASN A 171 1.53 -9.26 5.78
CA ASN A 171 2.63 -10.22 5.65
C ASN A 171 2.16 -11.68 5.56
N ASP A 172 1.07 -12.02 6.26
CA ASP A 172 0.49 -13.36 6.29
C ASP A 172 -0.09 -13.77 4.93
N LEU A 173 -0.48 -12.80 4.10
CA LEU A 173 -1.11 -13.03 2.80
C LEU A 173 -0.15 -12.83 1.61
N LYS A 174 1.02 -12.22 1.84
CA LYS A 174 1.91 -11.77 0.75
C LYS A 174 2.33 -12.91 -0.16
N LEU A 175 2.82 -14.01 0.43
CA LEU A 175 3.37 -15.12 -0.35
C LEU A 175 2.29 -15.83 -1.16
N ASP A 176 1.15 -16.15 -0.54
CA ASP A 176 0.00 -16.75 -1.22
C ASP A 176 -0.46 -15.91 -2.41
N LEU A 177 -0.61 -14.59 -2.21
CA LEU A 177 -1.08 -13.69 -3.25
C LEU A 177 -0.09 -13.59 -4.42
N LEU A 178 1.22 -13.63 -4.15
CA LEU A 178 2.23 -13.63 -5.20
C LEU A 178 2.24 -14.95 -5.98
N GLU A 179 2.04 -16.06 -5.29
CA GLU A 179 1.92 -17.37 -5.92
C GLU A 179 0.67 -17.42 -6.83
N GLU A 180 -0.48 -17.01 -6.31
CA GLU A 180 -1.72 -16.90 -7.09
C GLU A 180 -1.57 -15.95 -8.29
N ALA A 181 -0.95 -14.79 -8.10
CA ALA A 181 -0.73 -13.81 -9.18
C ALA A 181 0.23 -14.37 -10.25
N THR A 182 1.24 -15.13 -9.83
CA THR A 182 2.20 -15.80 -10.72
C THR A 182 1.51 -16.91 -11.54
N ARG A 183 0.69 -17.74 -10.89
CA ARG A 183 -0.15 -18.74 -11.57
C ARG A 183 -1.10 -18.07 -12.56
N ASN A 184 -1.72 -16.95 -12.17
CA ASN A 184 -2.60 -16.18 -13.03
C ASN A 184 -1.87 -15.61 -14.26
N ALA A 185 -0.66 -15.07 -14.07
CA ALA A 185 0.18 -14.59 -15.17
C ALA A 185 0.49 -15.72 -16.15
N ARG A 186 0.91 -16.89 -15.65
CA ARG A 186 1.21 -18.05 -16.50
C ARG A 186 -0.01 -18.49 -17.32
N ALA A 187 -1.16 -18.69 -16.68
CA ALA A 187 -2.38 -19.09 -17.36
C ALA A 187 -2.81 -18.07 -18.45
N ARG A 188 -2.59 -16.77 -18.22
CA ARG A 188 -2.84 -15.73 -19.23
C ARG A 188 -1.89 -15.84 -20.41
N ALA A 189 -0.60 -16.04 -20.17
CA ALA A 189 0.37 -16.24 -21.24
C ALA A 189 0.01 -17.47 -22.09
N GLU A 190 -0.41 -18.57 -21.46
CA GLU A 190 -0.75 -19.82 -22.16
C GLU A 190 -1.95 -19.58 -23.10
N ARG A 191 -2.96 -18.85 -22.62
CA ARG A 191 -4.12 -18.49 -23.43
C ARG A 191 -3.80 -17.52 -24.57
N LEU A 192 -2.88 -16.58 -24.37
CA LEU A 192 -2.52 -15.60 -25.40
C LEU A 192 -1.80 -16.24 -26.60
N ILE A 193 -1.05 -17.31 -26.38
CA ILE A 193 -0.30 -18.00 -27.44
C ILE A 193 -0.99 -19.27 -27.96
N ALA A 194 -2.09 -19.71 -27.33
CA ALA A 194 -2.77 -20.95 -27.69
C ALA A 194 -3.19 -21.02 -29.17
N GLY A 195 -3.49 -19.88 -29.80
CA GLY A 195 -3.86 -19.79 -31.21
C GLY A 195 -2.69 -19.61 -32.19
N SER A 196 -1.46 -19.39 -31.71
CA SER A 196 -0.30 -19.11 -32.58
C SER A 196 0.52 -20.36 -32.94
N GLY A 197 0.19 -21.52 -32.35
CA GLY A 197 0.99 -22.74 -32.46
C GLY A 197 2.27 -22.72 -31.62
N SER A 198 2.50 -21.66 -30.85
CA SER A 198 3.67 -21.45 -30.00
C SER A 198 3.45 -22.02 -28.59
N ARG A 199 4.54 -22.22 -27.85
CA ARG A 199 4.56 -22.72 -26.47
C ARG A 199 5.28 -21.75 -25.55
N ILE A 200 4.91 -21.79 -24.26
CA ILE A 200 5.63 -21.04 -23.23
C ILE A 200 6.96 -21.75 -22.94
N GLY A 201 8.05 -21.02 -23.09
CA GLY A 201 9.39 -21.44 -22.68
C GLY A 201 9.75 -21.01 -21.26
N MET A 202 11.04 -20.78 -21.01
CA MET A 202 11.54 -20.45 -19.68
C MET A 202 11.16 -19.04 -19.22
N LEU A 203 11.14 -18.84 -17.90
CA LEU A 203 11.00 -17.53 -17.29
C LEU A 203 12.24 -16.67 -17.62
N ARG A 204 12.03 -15.51 -18.24
CA ARG A 204 13.11 -14.53 -18.54
C ARG A 204 13.23 -13.44 -17.51
N LYS A 205 12.09 -12.86 -17.10
CA LYS A 205 12.06 -11.76 -16.15
C LYS A 205 10.78 -11.84 -15.32
N ALA A 206 10.89 -11.58 -14.03
CA ALA A 206 9.75 -11.36 -13.16
C ALA A 206 9.96 -10.05 -12.40
N SER A 207 8.92 -9.26 -12.29
CA SER A 207 8.87 -8.11 -11.42
C SER A 207 7.53 -8.06 -10.70
N GLN A 208 7.59 -7.71 -9.43
CA GLN A 208 6.41 -7.54 -8.58
C GLN A 208 6.06 -6.05 -8.47
N GLY A 209 4.78 -5.74 -8.56
CA GLY A 209 4.24 -4.40 -8.28
C GLY A 209 3.93 -4.21 -6.79
N VAL A 210 3.64 -2.98 -6.40
CA VAL A 210 3.26 -2.65 -5.03
C VAL A 210 1.91 -3.28 -4.69
N PHE A 211 1.79 -3.86 -3.49
CA PHE A 211 0.51 -4.35 -2.97
C PHE A 211 -0.49 -3.19 -2.83
N GLN A 212 -1.74 -3.46 -3.16
CA GLN A 212 -2.83 -2.49 -3.05
C GLN A 212 -3.79 -2.98 -1.96
N ILE A 213 -4.11 -2.13 -0.99
CA ILE A 213 -5.19 -2.35 -0.02
C ILE A 213 -6.25 -1.28 -0.32
N THR A 214 -7.36 -1.70 -0.90
CA THR A 214 -8.44 -0.81 -1.33
C THR A 214 -9.74 -1.19 -0.64
N PRO A 215 -10.78 -0.33 -0.66
CA PRO A 215 -12.11 -0.73 -0.23
C PRO A 215 -12.58 -1.99 -0.97
N ALA A 216 -13.38 -2.83 -0.33
CA ALA A 216 -14.00 -3.95 -1.01
C ALA A 216 -14.71 -3.50 -2.30
N HIS A 217 -14.59 -4.29 -3.37
CA HIS A 217 -15.13 -4.00 -4.70
C HIS A 217 -14.51 -2.80 -5.43
N SER A 218 -13.47 -2.16 -4.89
CA SER A 218 -12.77 -1.09 -5.58
C SER A 218 -11.91 -1.62 -6.73
N THR A 219 -12.05 -1.01 -7.90
CA THR A 219 -11.19 -1.24 -9.07
C THR A 219 -9.99 -0.29 -9.09
N ARG A 220 -9.83 0.56 -8.07
CA ARG A 220 -8.73 1.52 -8.00
C ARG A 220 -7.38 0.81 -7.86
N VAL A 221 -6.37 1.39 -8.49
CA VAL A 221 -4.97 0.96 -8.49
C VAL A 221 -4.08 2.19 -8.54
N SER A 222 -2.95 2.14 -7.85
CA SER A 222 -1.93 3.18 -7.83
C SER A 222 -0.54 2.59 -8.02
N ASP A 223 0.30 3.25 -8.81
CA ASP A 223 1.70 2.84 -9.00
C ASP A 223 2.53 2.93 -7.71
N TYR A 224 2.11 3.77 -6.76
CA TYR A 224 2.75 3.94 -5.45
C TYR A 224 2.17 3.06 -4.35
N GLY A 225 1.12 2.29 -4.64
CA GLY A 225 0.33 1.57 -3.65
C GLY A 225 -0.87 2.36 -3.14
N GLU A 226 -1.90 1.64 -2.73
CA GLU A 226 -3.04 2.17 -1.97
C GLU A 226 -3.08 1.51 -0.60
N ASN A 227 -3.42 2.31 0.41
CA ASN A 227 -3.72 1.82 1.75
C ASN A 227 -4.99 2.50 2.25
N ASP A 228 -6.14 1.89 1.98
CA ASP A 228 -7.41 2.36 2.51
C ASP A 228 -7.43 2.22 4.03
N THR A 229 -7.84 3.29 4.70
CA THR A 229 -8.08 3.31 6.15
C THR A 229 -9.53 3.63 6.50
N THR A 230 -10.42 3.74 5.50
CA THR A 230 -11.77 4.28 5.69
C THR A 230 -12.86 3.22 5.79
N ARG A 231 -12.63 2.01 5.28
CA ARG A 231 -13.61 0.92 5.29
C ARG A 231 -13.11 -0.30 6.07
N ILE A 232 -14.05 -1.03 6.67
CA ILE A 232 -13.76 -2.31 7.35
C ILE A 232 -13.42 -3.38 6.31
N GLU A 233 -14.33 -3.61 5.36
CA GLU A 233 -14.14 -4.58 4.29
C GLU A 233 -13.18 -4.03 3.22
N LYS A 234 -12.16 -4.80 2.90
CA LYS A 234 -11.06 -4.40 2.02
C LYS A 234 -10.74 -5.51 1.02
N SER A 235 -10.10 -5.11 -0.08
CA SER A 235 -9.47 -6.01 -1.04
C SER A 235 -7.96 -5.79 -1.00
N VAL A 236 -7.19 -6.86 -0.81
CA VAL A 236 -5.73 -6.85 -0.97
C VAL A 236 -5.40 -7.43 -2.33
N ARG A 237 -4.69 -6.67 -3.16
CA ARG A 237 -4.31 -7.06 -4.52
C ARG A 237 -2.81 -7.09 -4.68
N ALA A 238 -2.31 -8.16 -5.29
CA ALA A 238 -0.94 -8.29 -5.76
C ALA A 238 -0.92 -8.30 -7.29
N VAL A 239 0.04 -7.59 -7.88
CA VAL A 239 0.25 -7.58 -9.33
C VAL A 239 1.67 -8.00 -9.62
N VAL A 240 1.85 -8.91 -10.56
CA VAL A 240 3.15 -9.34 -11.07
C VAL A 240 3.21 -9.13 -12.57
N THR A 241 4.37 -8.74 -13.06
CA THR A 241 4.68 -8.70 -14.49
C THR A 241 5.72 -9.77 -14.76
N ILE A 242 5.39 -10.69 -15.64
CA ILE A 242 6.24 -11.82 -15.97
C ILE A 242 6.48 -11.86 -17.47
N GLU A 243 7.72 -12.11 -17.84
CA GLU A 243 8.18 -12.27 -19.21
C GLU A 243 8.69 -13.69 -19.39
N TYR A 244 8.11 -14.39 -20.36
CA TYR A 244 8.47 -15.75 -20.73
C TYR A 244 9.08 -15.76 -22.13
N GLU A 245 9.97 -16.72 -22.39
CA GLU A 245 10.30 -17.10 -23.76
C GLU A 245 9.07 -17.71 -24.45
N VAL A 246 9.02 -17.59 -25.77
CA VAL A 246 8.02 -18.24 -26.61
C VAL A 246 8.75 -19.09 -27.65
N GLU A 247 8.34 -20.35 -27.75
CA GLU A 247 8.91 -21.36 -28.66
C GLU A 247 7.92 -21.78 -29.75
#